data_AF-K1S8L1-F1
#
_entry.id   AF-K1S8L1-F1
#
_cell.length_a   1.000
_cell.length_b   1.000
_cell.length_c   1.000
_cell.angle_alpha   90.00
_cell.angle_beta   90.00
_cell.angle_gamma   90.00
#
_symmetry.space_group_name_H-M   'P 1'
#
loop_
_entity.id
_entity.type
_entity.pdbx_description
1 polymer ?
#
loop_
_entity_poly.entity_id
_entity_poly.type
_entity_poly.pdbx_seq_one_letter_code
_entity_poly.pdbx_strand_id
1 'polypeptide(L)'
;FRDDTLRLTIRTISPDSLVFEESYTLGLPPRRHPAALAEEASVPYRRHVIFPDSGIYRMAFTPAMPVRGVEAIGINQQKSE
;
A
#
# COMPACT_ATOMS: atom_id res chain seq x y z
N PHE A 1 -5.72 -13.70 5.34
CA PHE A 1 -4.95 -12.99 6.37
C PHE A 1 -5.71 -13.02 7.70
N ARG A 2 -5.03 -13.30 8.83
CA ARG A 2 -5.66 -13.40 10.17
C ARG A 2 -5.32 -12.23 11.09
N ASP A 3 -4.25 -11.49 10.78
CA ASP A 3 -3.89 -10.31 11.55
C ASP A 3 -4.69 -9.10 11.05
N ASP A 4 -4.92 -8.14 11.93
CA ASP A 4 -5.59 -6.88 11.60
C ASP A 4 -4.60 -5.83 11.09
N THR A 5 -3.31 -6.17 11.03
CA THR A 5 -2.25 -5.24 10.59
C THR A 5 -1.24 -5.93 9.69
N LEU A 6 -0.82 -5.23 8.64
CA LEU A 6 0.21 -5.67 7.71
C LEU A 6 1.37 -4.68 7.71
N ARG A 7 2.56 -5.12 8.12
CA ARG A 7 3.78 -4.32 7.98
C ARG A 7 4.29 -4.38 6.56
N LEU A 8 4.52 -3.21 5.97
CA LEU A 8 5.03 -3.00 4.63
C LEU A 8 6.33 -2.21 4.67
N THR A 9 7.27 -2.58 3.82
CA THR A 9 8.33 -1.69 3.35
C THR A 9 7.85 -1.05 2.06
N ILE A 10 7.80 0.28 2.04
CA ILE A 10 7.38 1.04 0.87
C ILE A 10 8.61 1.76 0.32
N ARG A 11 8.96 1.42 -0.92
CA ARG A 11 10.06 2.04 -1.65
C ARG A 11 9.50 2.91 -2.76
N THR A 12 9.95 4.15 -2.81
CA THR A 12 9.64 5.11 -3.88
C THR A 12 10.92 5.45 -4.62
N ILE A 13 10.90 5.32 -5.94
CA ILE A 13 11.98 5.73 -6.84
C ILE A 13 11.48 6.94 -7.64
N SER A 14 12.17 8.06 -7.55
CA SER A 14 11.86 9.29 -8.30
C SER A 14 12.32 9.19 -9.76
N PRO A 15 11.87 10.12 -10.62
CA PRO A 15 12.26 10.14 -12.04
C PRO A 15 13.77 10.21 -12.27
N ASP A 16 14.51 10.89 -11.39
CA ASP A 16 15.97 11.01 -11.39
C ASP A 16 16.68 9.85 -10.66
N SER A 17 15.94 8.80 -10.30
CA SER A 17 16.42 7.58 -9.64
C SER A 17 16.85 7.72 -8.17
N LEU A 18 16.50 8.81 -7.48
CA LEU A 18 16.61 8.85 -6.02
C LEU A 18 15.67 7.81 -5.40
N VAL A 19 16.16 7.15 -4.35
CA VAL A 19 15.42 6.09 -3.65
C VAL A 19 15.09 6.57 -2.25
N PHE A 20 13.81 6.49 -1.92
CA PHE A 20 13.31 6.68 -0.57
C PHE A 20 12.61 5.41 -0.11
N GLU A 21 12.92 4.96 1.11
CA GLU A 21 12.34 3.76 1.70
C GLU A 21 11.82 4.06 3.09
N GLU A 22 10.62 3.56 3.40
CA GLU A 22 10.01 3.70 4.72
C GLU A 22 9.30 2.41 5.15
N SER A 23 9.13 2.26 6.46
CA SER A 23 8.26 1.23 7.04
C SER A 23 6.87 1.81 7.30
N TYR A 24 5.84 1.08 6.90
CA TYR A 24 4.44 1.45 7.09
C TYR A 24 3.63 0.29 7.66
N THR A 25 2.80 0.57 8.67
CA THR A 25 1.88 -0.41 9.24
C THR A 25 0.48 -0.15 8.69
N LEU A 26 0.05 -1.01 7.76
CA LEU A 26 -1.28 -1.00 7.19
C LEU A 26 -2.28 -1.61 8.17
N GLY A 27 -3.14 -0.80 8.77
CA GLY A 27 -4.28 -1.27 9.54
C GLY A 27 -5.42 -1.71 8.62
N LEU A 28 -5.83 -2.97 8.70
CA LEU A 28 -6.97 -3.49 7.96
C LEU A 28 -8.24 -3.34 8.80
N PRO A 29 -9.36 -2.90 8.22
CA PRO A 29 -10.61 -2.76 8.94
C PRO A 29 -11.09 -4.13 9.47
N PRO A 30 -11.75 -4.18 10.66
CA PRO A 30 -12.28 -5.42 11.21
C PRO A 30 -13.26 -6.07 10.24
N ARG A 31 -13.00 -7.33 9.88
CA ARG A 31 -13.85 -8.08 8.94
C ARG A 31 -15.18 -8.41 9.62
N ARG A 32 -16.29 -7.95 9.03
CA ARG A 32 -17.65 -8.24 9.54
C ARG A 32 -18.25 -9.55 9.01
N HIS A 33 -17.60 -10.19 8.02
CA HIS A 33 -18.09 -11.42 7.39
C HIS A 33 -16.99 -12.48 7.21
N PRO A 34 -17.33 -13.79 7.21
CA PRO A 34 -16.36 -14.86 6.98
C PRO A 34 -15.79 -14.77 5.57
N ALA A 35 -14.49 -14.44 5.51
CA ALA A 35 -13.42 -14.56 4.49
C ALA A 35 -13.64 -15.00 3.02
N ALA A 36 -14.85 -15.31 2.55
CA ALA A 36 -15.11 -15.89 1.22
C ALA A 36 -15.47 -14.86 0.13
N LEU A 37 -15.76 -13.61 0.49
CA LEU A 37 -15.95 -12.54 -0.49
C LEU A 37 -14.69 -11.68 -0.58
N ALA A 38 -14.24 -11.47 -1.81
CA ALA A 38 -13.16 -10.57 -2.18
C ALA A 38 -13.53 -9.12 -1.81
N GLU A 39 -13.37 -8.78 -0.54
CA GLU A 39 -13.56 -7.43 -0.04
C GLU A 39 -12.28 -6.63 -0.30
N GLU A 40 -12.35 -5.70 -1.25
CA GLU A 40 -11.31 -4.69 -1.46
C GLU A 40 -11.39 -3.69 -0.29
N ALA A 41 -10.31 -3.61 0.49
CA ALA A 41 -10.19 -2.63 1.57
C ALA A 41 -9.29 -1.48 1.10
N SER A 42 -9.87 -0.29 0.99
CA SER A 42 -9.14 0.94 0.69
C SER A 42 -8.67 1.61 1.97
N VAL A 43 -7.36 1.70 2.17
CA VAL A 43 -6.74 2.34 3.34
C VAL A 43 -5.80 3.45 2.87
N PRO A 44 -5.89 4.67 3.43
CA PRO A 44 -5.01 5.77 3.03
C PRO A 44 -3.58 5.53 3.54
N TYR A 45 -2.61 5.52 2.62
CA TYR A 45 -1.19 5.41 2.94
C TYR A 45 -0.58 6.75 3.41
N ARG A 46 -0.71 7.80 2.59
CA ARG A 46 -0.24 9.15 2.91
C ARG A 46 -1.19 10.22 2.35
N ARG A 47 -1.26 11.36 3.02
CA ARG A 47 -2.02 12.55 2.60
C ARG A 47 -1.05 13.72 2.42
N HIS A 48 -1.40 14.64 1.52
CA HIS A 48 -0.60 15.84 1.23
C HIS A 48 0.85 15.54 0.79
N VAL A 49 1.04 14.50 -0.02
CA VAL A 49 2.36 14.17 -0.59
C VAL A 49 2.67 15.15 -1.72
N ILE A 50 3.85 15.75 -1.68
CA ILE A 50 4.37 16.61 -2.75
C ILE A 50 5.41 15.81 -3.52
N PHE A 51 5.19 15.67 -4.84
CA PHE A 51 6.17 15.15 -5.77
C PHE A 51 6.90 16.34 -6.40
N PRO A 52 8.18 16.59 -6.05
CA PRO A 52 8.88 17.81 -6.47
C PRO A 52 9.15 17.85 -7.96
N ASP A 53 9.39 16.67 -8.57
CA ASP A 53 9.69 16.55 -9.99
C ASP A 53 8.51 15.99 -10.76
N SER A 54 8.42 16.37 -12.03
CA SER A 54 7.51 15.73 -12.98
C SER A 54 8.17 14.49 -13.58
N GLY A 55 7.39 13.44 -13.81
CA GLY A 55 7.86 12.20 -14.43
C GLY A 55 7.31 10.95 -13.73
N ILE A 56 7.91 9.81 -14.07
CA ILE A 56 7.48 8.51 -13.56
C ILE A 56 8.13 8.25 -12.21
N TYR A 57 7.29 8.19 -11.17
CA TYR A 57 7.66 7.62 -9.89
C TYR A 57 7.30 6.13 -9.87
N ARG A 58 8.21 5.30 -9.38
CA ARG A 58 7.96 3.86 -9.20
C ARG A 58 7.85 3.55 -7.73
N MET A 59 6.72 2.96 -7.32
CA MET A 59 6.48 2.57 -5.94
C MET A 59 6.38 1.06 -5.83
N ALA A 60 7.07 0.48 -4.84
CA ALA A 60 7.00 -0.94 -4.51
C ALA A 60 6.56 -1.09 -3.05
N PHE A 61 5.55 -1.94 -2.83
CA PHE A 61 4.96 -2.21 -1.53
C PHE A 61 5.25 -3.66 -1.18
N THR A 62 6.17 -3.88 -0.24
CA THR A 62 6.67 -5.22 0.09
C THR A 62 6.24 -5.59 1.50
N PRO A 63 5.47 -6.66 1.71
CA PRO A 63 5.22 -7.19 3.04
C PRO A 63 6.52 -7.53 3.77
N ALA A 64 6.65 -7.10 5.03
CA ALA A 64 7.81 -7.41 5.86
C ALA A 64 7.90 -8.91 6.24
N MET A 65 6.85 -9.68 5.97
CA MET A 65 6.78 -11.12 6.16
C MET A 65 5.89 -11.74 5.09
N PRO A 66 6.08 -13.03 4.73
CA PRO A 66 5.18 -13.72 3.81
C PRO A 66 3.73 -13.68 4.31
N VAL A 67 2.81 -13.22 3.46
CA VAL A 67 1.39 -13.11 3.80
C VAL A 67 0.59 -14.11 2.99
N ARG A 68 -0.17 -14.99 3.67
CA ARG A 68 -1.11 -15.91 3.01
C ARG A 68 -2.50 -15.29 2.88
N GLY A 69 -3.07 -15.41 1.67
CA GLY A 69 -4.43 -14.95 1.37
C GLY A 69 -4.55 -13.45 1.12
N VAL A 70 -3.49 -12.80 0.65
CA VAL A 70 -3.58 -11.53 -0.09
C VAL A 70 -3.43 -11.90 -1.55
N GLU A 71 -4.56 -12.05 -2.25
CA GLU A 71 -4.56 -12.18 -3.71
C GLU A 71 -4.39 -10.79 -4.31
N ALA A 72 -3.68 -10.70 -5.44
CA ALA A 72 -3.06 -9.49 -6.00
C ALA A 72 -3.87 -8.20 -5.77
N ILE A 73 -3.34 -7.29 -4.92
CA ILE A 73 -3.92 -5.97 -4.66
C ILE A 73 -3.64 -5.09 -5.86
N GLY A 74 -4.66 -4.81 -6.66
CA GLY A 74 -4.66 -3.69 -7.60
C GLY A 74 -4.57 -2.39 -6.81
N ILE A 75 -3.48 -1.64 -6.97
CA ILE A 75 -3.30 -0.35 -6.31
C ILE A 75 -4.08 0.70 -7.10
N ASN A 76 -5.28 1.04 -6.64
CA ASN A 76 -6.11 2.07 -7.24
C ASN A 76 -5.72 3.45 -6.68
N GLN A 77 -5.16 4.32 -7.53
CA GLN A 77 -4.93 5.73 -7.18
C GLN A 77 -6.25 6.49 -7.33
N GLN A 78 -6.91 6.79 -6.22
CA GLN A 78 -8.06 7.70 -6.22
C GLN A 78 -7.55 9.13 -6.24
N LYS A 79 -7.92 9.88 -7.28
CA LYS A 79 -7.63 11.31 -7.39
C LYS A 79 -8.64 12.05 -6.51
N SER A 80 -8.18 12.81 -5.52
CA SER A 80 -9.02 13.77 -4.79
C SER A 80 -9.22 15.01 -5.65
N GLU A 81 -10.48 15.44 -5.84
CA GLU A 81 -10.88 16.69 -6.52
C GLU A 81 -10.35 17.95 -5.81
#